data_AF-A0A7W8VBB1-F1
#
_entry.id   AF-A0A7W8VBB1-F1
#
_cell.length_a   1.000
_cell.length_b   1.000
_cell.length_c   1.000
_cell.angle_alpha   90.00
_cell.angle_beta   90.00
_cell.angle_gamma   90.00
#
_symmetry.space_group_name_H-M   'P 1'
#
loop_
_entity.id
_entity.type
_entity.pdbx_description
1 polymer ?
#
loop_
_entity_poly.entity_id
_entity_poly.type
_entity_poly.pdbx_seq_one_letter_code
_entity_poly.pdbx_strand_id
1 'polypeptide(L)'
;MERSREQQVAVLDALGRGALPRQARFVAAVARRYPREELETPGQREIAAAAGRTSVAEEIEERWPGAPFAVQCGAAGEFPGAVPGADPEDEVVIGVVYRMTE
;
A
#
# COMPACT_ATOMS: atom_id res chain seq x y z
N MET A 1 -12.76 -0.49 -16.54
CA MET A 1 -11.81 -1.56 -16.92
C MET A 1 -11.08 -1.96 -15.65
N GLU A 2 -11.42 -3.11 -15.07
CA GLU A 2 -10.64 -3.68 -13.96
C GLU A 2 -9.24 -4.02 -14.48
N ARG A 3 -8.20 -3.46 -13.85
CA ARG A 3 -6.82 -3.88 -14.15
C ARG A 3 -6.64 -5.31 -13.65
N SER A 4 -6.03 -6.16 -14.46
CA SER A 4 -5.70 -7.55 -14.09
C SER A 4 -4.81 -7.56 -12.84
N ARG A 5 -5.02 -8.54 -11.94
CA ARG A 5 -4.22 -8.78 -10.73
C ARG A 5 -2.70 -8.74 -11.00
N GLU A 6 -2.29 -9.14 -12.21
CA GLU A 6 -0.89 -9.11 -12.67
C GLU A 6 -0.34 -7.68 -12.84
N GLN A 7 -1.15 -6.74 -13.33
CA GLN A 7 -0.76 -5.32 -13.41
C GLN A 7 -0.65 -4.69 -12.04
N GLN A 8 -1.53 -5.06 -11.10
CA GLN A 8 -1.44 -4.59 -9.71
C GLN A 8 -0.17 -5.10 -9.04
N VAL A 9 0.17 -6.38 -9.22
CA VAL A 9 1.44 -6.96 -8.74
C VAL A 9 2.65 -6.24 -9.35
N ALA A 10 2.62 -5.90 -10.65
CA ALA A 10 3.72 -5.19 -11.29
C ALA A 10 3.90 -3.76 -10.76
N VAL A 11 2.81 -3.04 -10.47
CA VAL A 11 2.86 -1.70 -9.87
C VAL A 11 3.38 -1.77 -8.44
N LEU A 12 2.96 -2.76 -7.66
CA LEU A 12 3.43 -2.98 -6.30
C LEU A 12 4.89 -3.44 -6.23
N ASP A 13 5.35 -4.23 -7.20
CA ASP A 13 6.77 -4.56 -7.37
C ASP A 13 7.59 -3.32 -7.73
N ALA A 14 7.07 -2.44 -8.60
CA ALA A 14 7.73 -1.18 -8.94
C ALA A 14 7.80 -0.21 -7.74
N LEU A 15 6.74 -0.10 -6.95
CA LEU A 15 6.73 0.65 -5.69
C LEU A 15 7.70 0.04 -4.67
N GLY A 16 7.74 -1.28 -4.61
CA GLY A 16 8.73 -2.02 -3.84
C GLY A 16 10.16 -1.67 -4.28
N ARG A 17 10.48 -1.64 -5.57
CA ARG A 17 11.84 -1.34 -6.04
C ARG A 17 12.32 0.09 -5.74
N GLY A 18 11.40 1.05 -5.58
CA GLY A 18 11.73 2.42 -5.18
C GLY A 18 11.93 2.59 -3.67
N ALA A 19 11.29 1.76 -2.85
CA ALA A 19 11.25 1.91 -1.39
C ALA A 19 11.92 0.78 -0.60
N LEU A 20 12.23 -0.35 -1.24
CA LEU A 20 12.83 -1.52 -0.63
C LEU A 20 14.32 -1.61 -0.96
N PRO A 21 15.11 -2.30 -0.11
CA PRO A 21 16.49 -2.62 -0.43
C PRO A 21 16.60 -3.32 -1.80
N ARG A 22 17.70 -3.09 -2.52
CA ARG A 22 17.95 -3.71 -3.85
C ARG A 22 17.90 -5.26 -3.82
N GLN A 23 18.15 -5.85 -2.66
CA GLN A 23 18.12 -7.29 -2.38
C GLN A 23 16.73 -7.77 -1.95
N ALA A 24 15.71 -6.91 -1.89
CA ALA A 24 14.36 -7.30 -1.53
C ALA A 24 13.60 -7.76 -2.77
N ARG A 25 12.80 -8.83 -2.60
CA ARG A 25 11.90 -9.34 -3.63
C ARG A 25 10.46 -9.28 -3.13
N PHE A 26 9.59 -8.71 -3.96
CA PHE A 26 8.15 -8.64 -3.69
C PHE A 26 7.55 -10.03 -3.44
N VAL A 27 6.71 -10.12 -2.41
CA VAL A 27 5.93 -11.33 -2.07
C VAL A 27 4.44 -11.04 -2.22
N ALA A 28 3.96 -9.99 -1.56
CA ALA A 28 2.54 -9.62 -1.55
C ALA A 28 2.37 -8.14 -1.19
N ALA A 29 1.14 -7.62 -1.34
CA ALA A 29 0.76 -6.36 -0.73
C ALA A 29 -0.66 -6.39 -0.17
N VAL A 30 -0.89 -5.49 0.77
CA VAL A 30 -2.18 -5.15 1.35
C VAL A 30 -2.39 -3.67 1.11
N ALA A 31 -3.59 -3.26 0.70
CA ALA A 31 -3.91 -1.85 0.55
C ALA A 31 -5.25 -1.51 1.19
N ARG A 32 -5.35 -0.28 1.69
CA ARG A 32 -6.59 0.35 2.15
C ARG A 32 -6.77 1.67 1.42
N ARG A 33 -8.02 1.99 1.11
CA ARG A 33 -8.46 3.21 0.44
C ARG A 33 -9.38 3.97 1.38
N TYR A 34 -9.18 5.27 1.46
CA TYR A 34 -10.03 6.19 2.19
C TYR A 34 -10.47 7.30 1.23
N PRO A 35 -11.77 7.31 0.84
CA PRO A 35 -12.28 8.30 -0.09
C PRO A 35 -12.01 9.72 0.40
N ARG A 36 -11.55 10.60 -0.49
CA ARG A 36 -11.30 12.00 -0.11
C ARG A 36 -12.53 12.71 0.43
N GLU A 37 -13.70 12.36 -0.10
CA GLU A 37 -15.00 12.90 0.32
C GLU A 37 -15.32 12.61 1.79
N GLU A 38 -14.71 11.58 2.39
CA GLU A 38 -14.85 11.26 3.82
C GLU A 38 -13.80 11.97 4.70
N LEU A 39 -12.80 12.61 4.08
CA LEU A 39 -11.62 13.19 4.74
C LEU A 39 -11.48 14.69 4.42
N GLU A 40 -12.40 15.48 4.96
CA GLU A 40 -12.52 16.92 4.67
C GLU A 40 -11.35 17.76 5.20
N THR A 41 -10.71 17.33 6.29
CA THR A 41 -9.64 18.08 6.98
C THR A 41 -8.28 17.37 6.94
N PRO A 42 -7.15 18.11 7.02
CA PRO A 42 -5.83 17.50 7.16
C PRO A 42 -5.72 16.56 8.38
N GLY A 43 -6.32 16.92 9.51
CA GLY A 43 -6.29 16.08 10.72
C GLY A 43 -7.03 14.75 10.54
N GLN A 44 -8.15 14.73 9.81
CA GLN A 44 -8.85 13.49 9.48
C GLN A 44 -7.99 12.59 8.57
N ARG A 45 -7.28 13.17 7.60
CA ARG A 45 -6.34 12.40 6.75
C ARG A 45 -5.23 11.77 7.55
N GLU A 46 -4.62 12.51 8.48
CA GLU A 46 -3.56 11.98 9.35
C GLU A 46 -4.07 10.85 10.24
N ILE A 47 -5.27 10.97 10.81
CA ILE A 47 -5.91 9.93 11.61
C ILE A 47 -6.21 8.69 10.76
N ALA A 48 -6.78 8.87 9.57
CA ALA A 48 -7.07 7.78 8.65
C ALA A 48 -5.78 7.06 8.21
N ALA A 49 -4.72 7.79 7.91
CA ALA A 49 -3.41 7.24 7.59
C ALA A 49 -2.79 6.49 8.78
N ALA A 50 -2.92 6.99 10.01
CA ALA A 50 -2.46 6.29 11.21
C ALA A 50 -3.23 4.98 11.44
N ALA A 51 -4.56 5.03 11.39
CA ALA A 51 -5.43 3.85 11.53
C ALA A 51 -5.18 2.83 10.42
N GLY A 52 -5.02 3.29 9.18
CA GLY A 52 -4.72 2.45 8.03
C GLY A 52 -3.37 1.76 8.15
N ARG A 53 -2.32 2.44 8.64
CA ARG A 53 -1.01 1.81 8.88
C ARG A 53 -1.10 0.69 9.90
N THR A 54 -1.82 0.90 11.00
CA THR A 54 -2.05 -0.16 12.00
C THR A 54 -2.82 -1.32 11.40
N SER A 55 -3.95 -1.07 10.74
CA SER A 55 -4.78 -2.12 10.13
C SER A 55 -4.01 -2.94 9.08
N VAL A 56 -3.19 -2.28 8.25
CA VAL A 56 -2.35 -2.96 7.26
C VAL A 56 -1.27 -3.81 7.93
N ALA A 57 -0.61 -3.29 8.97
CA ALA A 57 0.40 -4.04 9.70
C ALA A 57 -0.19 -5.28 10.38
N GLU A 58 -1.37 -5.16 11.00
CA GLU A 58 -2.09 -6.26 11.62
C GLU A 58 -2.47 -7.34 10.59
N GLU A 59 -3.02 -6.96 9.43
CA GLU A 59 -3.34 -7.93 8.37
C GLU A 59 -2.08 -8.63 7.84
N ILE A 60 -0.97 -7.90 7.69
CA ILE A 60 0.30 -8.48 7.25
C ILE A 60 0.80 -9.49 8.28
N GLU A 61 0.80 -9.15 9.57
CA GLU A 61 1.25 -10.06 10.63
C GLU A 61 0.37 -11.31 10.72
N GLU A 62 -0.94 -11.18 10.52
CA GLU A 62 -1.86 -12.33 10.50
C GLU A 62 -1.58 -13.28 9.31
N ARG A 63 -1.32 -12.71 8.12
CA ARG A 63 -1.20 -13.49 6.87
C ARG A 63 0.23 -13.95 6.56
N TRP A 64 1.22 -13.21 7.01
CA TRP A 64 2.66 -13.47 6.85
C TRP A 64 3.42 -13.19 8.15
N PRO A 65 3.23 -14.02 9.20
CA PRO A 65 3.83 -13.77 10.51
C PRO A 65 5.35 -13.61 10.44
N GLY A 66 5.87 -12.52 11.00
CA GLY A 66 7.30 -12.22 11.04
C GLY A 66 7.95 -11.91 9.70
N ALA A 67 7.19 -11.79 8.60
CA ALA A 67 7.72 -11.38 7.32
C ALA A 67 8.08 -9.88 7.33
N PRO A 68 9.19 -9.46 6.71
CA PRO A 68 9.53 -8.05 6.63
C PRO A 68 8.58 -7.34 5.65
N PHE A 69 8.15 -6.14 6.02
CA PHE A 69 7.27 -5.31 5.21
C PHE A 69 7.61 -3.82 5.33
N ALA A 70 7.19 -3.05 4.34
CA ALA A 70 7.25 -1.60 4.34
C ALA A 70 5.85 -1.03 4.10
N VAL A 71 5.51 0.07 4.76
CA VAL A 71 4.22 0.75 4.58
C VAL A 71 4.44 2.13 3.99
N GLN A 72 3.68 2.44 2.93
CA GLN A 72 3.62 3.75 2.31
C GLN A 72 2.20 4.31 2.42
N CYS A 73 2.10 5.63 2.55
CA CYS A 73 0.83 6.35 2.61
C CYS A 73 0.93 7.64 1.80
N GLY A 74 -0.19 8.08 1.26
CA GLY A 74 -0.31 9.30 0.46
C GLY A 74 -1.52 9.23 -0.47
N ALA A 75 -1.62 10.17 -1.40
CA ALA A 75 -2.70 10.19 -2.38
C ALA A 75 -2.55 9.04 -3.38
N ALA A 76 -3.66 8.45 -3.83
CA ALA A 76 -3.64 7.34 -4.79
C ALA A 76 -2.97 7.72 -6.12
N GLY A 77 -3.02 9.00 -6.50
CA GLY A 77 -2.33 9.55 -7.65
C GLY A 77 -0.79 9.45 -7.57
N GLU A 78 -0.22 9.39 -6.36
CA GLU A 78 1.21 9.14 -6.12
C GLU A 78 1.58 7.67 -6.35
N PHE A 79 0.58 6.78 -6.34
CA PHE A 79 0.72 5.32 -6.47
C PHE A 79 -0.12 4.77 -7.63
N PRO A 80 0.11 5.24 -8.87
CA PRO A 80 -0.82 5.02 -9.98
C PRO A 80 -1.02 3.53 -10.28
N GLY A 81 -2.21 3.02 -9.96
CA GLY A 81 -2.59 1.63 -10.20
C GLY A 81 -2.29 0.64 -9.07
N ALA A 82 -1.79 1.11 -7.93
CA ALA A 82 -1.57 0.25 -6.76
C ALA A 82 -2.89 -0.19 -6.12
N VAL A 83 -3.89 0.70 -6.15
CA VAL A 83 -5.23 0.48 -5.62
C VAL A 83 -6.25 0.60 -6.76
N PRO A 84 -6.79 -0.54 -7.27
CA PRO A 84 -7.76 -0.52 -8.36
C PRO A 84 -9.02 0.27 -8.00
N GLY A 85 -9.44 1.16 -8.90
CA GLY A 85 -10.67 1.95 -8.74
C GLY A 85 -10.60 3.07 -7.71
N ALA A 86 -9.42 3.35 -7.14
CA ALA A 86 -9.21 4.55 -6.32
C ALA A 86 -9.24 5.80 -7.20
N ASP A 87 -9.89 6.86 -6.71
CA ASP A 87 -9.75 8.19 -7.27
C ASP A 87 -8.33 8.71 -6.97
N PRO A 88 -7.65 9.41 -7.90
CA PRO A 88 -6.32 9.95 -7.66
C PRO A 88 -6.19 10.82 -6.39
N GLU A 89 -7.28 11.43 -5.93
CA GLU A 89 -7.29 12.26 -4.74
C GLU A 89 -7.57 11.49 -3.44
N ASP A 90 -7.91 10.20 -3.52
CA ASP A 90 -8.15 9.35 -2.34
C ASP A 90 -6.85 9.10 -1.57
N GLU A 91 -6.98 9.03 -0.25
CA GLU A 91 -5.86 8.64 0.61
C GLU A 91 -5.72 7.12 0.59
N VAL A 92 -4.51 6.61 0.38
CA VAL A 92 -4.24 5.17 0.37
C VAL A 92 -3.13 4.81 1.33
N VAL A 93 -3.25 3.64 1.95
CA VAL A 93 -2.18 3.02 2.73
C VAL A 93 -1.85 1.68 2.12
N ILE A 94 -0.58 1.48 1.77
CA ILE A 94 -0.10 0.30 1.03
C ILE A 94 1.02 -0.35 1.84
N GLY A 95 0.80 -1.57 2.31
CA GLY A 95 1.82 -2.42 2.91
C GLY A 95 2.37 -3.40 1.90
N VAL A 96 3.68 -3.42 1.70
CA VAL A 96 4.38 -4.32 0.78
C VAL A 96 5.19 -5.33 1.58
N VAL A 97 4.85 -6.61 1.45
CA VAL A 97 5.59 -7.73 2.03
C VAL A 97 6.67 -8.16 1.05
N TYR A 98 7.88 -8.35 1.58
CA TYR A 98 9.01 -8.77 0.78
C TYR A 98 9.82 -9.86 1.47
N ARG A 99 10.76 -10.43 0.73
CA ARG A 99 11.80 -11.30 1.28
C ARG A 99 13.16 -10.78 0.83
N MET A 100 14.17 -10.92 1.68
CA MET A 100 15.55 -10.64 1.29
C MET A 100 16.06 -11.82 0.44
N THR A 101 16.70 -11.53 -0.68
CA THR A 101 17.49 -12.49 -1.44
C THR A 101 18.93 -12.39 -0.96
N GLU A 102 19.51 -13.54 -0.61
CA GLU A 102 20.93 -13.68 -0.30
C GLU A 102 21.82 -13.28 -1.48
#